data_AF-A0A7M7SX23-F1
#
_entry.id   AF-A0A7M7SX23-F1
#
_cell.length_a   1.000
_cell.length_b   1.000
_cell.length_c   1.000
_cell.angle_alpha   90.00
_cell.angle_beta   90.00
_cell.angle_gamma   90.00
#
_symmetry.space_group_name_H-M   'P 1'
#
loop_
_entity.id
_entity.type
_entity.pdbx_description
1 polymer ?
#
loop_
_entity_poly.entity_id
_entity_poly.type
_entity_poly.pdbx_seq_one_letter_code
_entity_poly.pdbx_strand_id
1 'polypeptide(L)'
;MSQIVNSSITSGVFPDKLKEAIIFPVLKKSSLDHEVMKNYRPVSNIAFMSKVLELAVSTRLSSYLGDHDLREQFQSAYKPSHSTETALLRVKQDILQQIDQKRGVLLVLLDLSAAFDTIDHSILLSRLQTEYGIKETALQWFTSYLTGRSSRVSFHDVHPTCWRYHQTP
;
A
#
# COMPACT_ATOMS: atom_id res chain seq x y z
N MET A 1 -6.85 -15.71 -18.74
CA MET A 1 -6.44 -14.95 -17.53
C MET A 1 -5.18 -15.52 -16.90
N SER A 2 -5.11 -16.82 -16.58
CA SER A 2 -3.94 -17.44 -15.93
C SER A 2 -2.62 -17.30 -16.71
N GLN A 3 -2.66 -17.31 -18.05
CA GLN A 3 -1.45 -17.14 -18.88
C GLN A 3 -0.79 -15.77 -18.70
N ILE A 4 -1.55 -14.68 -18.63
CA ILE A 4 -1.00 -13.32 -18.44
C ILE A 4 -0.35 -13.20 -17.06
N VAL A 5 -1.02 -13.70 -16.02
CA VAL A 5 -0.50 -13.67 -14.65
C VAL A 5 0.78 -14.50 -14.53
N ASN A 6 0.76 -15.74 -15.02
CA ASN A 6 1.91 -16.62 -14.97
C ASN A 6 3.08 -16.07 -15.80
N SER A 7 2.81 -15.51 -16.98
CA SER A 7 3.85 -14.91 -17.84
C SER A 7 4.48 -13.70 -17.16
N SER A 8 3.68 -12.81 -16.57
CA SER A 8 4.18 -11.64 -15.83
C SER A 8 5.06 -12.04 -14.65
N ILE A 9 4.61 -13.00 -13.83
CA ILE A 9 5.36 -13.45 -12.66
C ILE A 9 6.65 -14.17 -13.07
N THR A 10 6.61 -15.03 -14.10
CA THR A 10 7.78 -15.80 -14.54
C THR A 10 8.82 -14.93 -15.24
N SER A 11 8.37 -13.92 -16.00
CA SER A 11 9.27 -12.97 -16.67
C SER A 11 9.80 -11.88 -15.75
N GLY A 12 9.20 -11.69 -14.57
CA GLY A 12 9.55 -10.57 -13.68
C GLY A 12 9.10 -9.21 -14.21
N VAL A 13 8.14 -9.16 -15.13
CA VAL A 13 7.70 -7.91 -15.78
C VAL A 13 6.22 -7.66 -15.55
N PHE A 14 5.89 -6.48 -15.04
CA PHE A 14 4.53 -5.99 -14.95
C PHE A 14 4.09 -5.37 -16.28
N PRO A 15 2.95 -5.77 -16.88
CA PRO A 15 2.56 -5.28 -18.21
C PRO A 15 2.31 -3.77 -18.25
N ASP A 16 2.96 -3.05 -19.18
CA ASP A 16 2.86 -1.58 -19.26
C ASP A 16 1.44 -1.06 -19.47
N LYS A 17 0.64 -1.77 -20.27
CA LYS A 17 -0.78 -1.41 -20.52
C LYS A 17 -1.65 -1.47 -19.25
N LEU A 18 -1.16 -2.11 -18.18
CA LEU A 18 -1.87 -2.22 -16.90
C LEU A 18 -1.34 -1.22 -15.85
N LYS A 19 -0.35 -0.38 -16.20
CA LYS A 19 0.25 0.62 -15.30
C LYS A 19 -0.51 1.96 -15.29
N GLU A 20 -1.60 2.08 -16.04
CA GLU A 20 -2.44 3.27 -16.06
C GLU A 20 -3.54 3.20 -14.98
N ALA A 21 -3.71 4.29 -14.24
CA ALA A 21 -4.78 4.47 -13.26
C ALA A 21 -5.65 5.69 -13.57
N ILE A 22 -6.95 5.60 -13.29
CA ILE A 22 -7.88 6.73 -13.32
C ILE A 22 -8.15 7.14 -11.87
N ILE A 23 -7.78 8.36 -11.49
CA ILE A 23 -8.00 8.90 -10.16
C ILE A 23 -9.37 9.57 -10.12
N PHE A 24 -10.23 9.10 -9.22
CA PHE A 24 -11.50 9.73 -8.86
C PHE A 24 -11.36 10.44 -7.52
N PRO A 25 -11.40 11.78 -7.48
CA PRO A 25 -11.38 12.52 -6.22
C PRO A 25 -12.71 12.32 -5.48
N VAL A 26 -12.66 11.79 -4.26
CA VAL A 26 -13.83 11.58 -3.39
C VAL A 26 -13.72 12.49 -2.17
N LEU A 27 -14.77 13.24 -1.87
CA LEU A 27 -14.79 14.14 -0.72
C LEU A 27 -14.69 13.35 0.60
N LYS A 28 -13.80 13.78 1.50
CA LYS A 28 -13.52 13.10 2.80
C LYS A 28 -14.77 12.99 3.68
N LYS A 29 -15.64 13.98 3.64
CA LYS A 29 -16.94 14.05 4.34
C LYS A 29 -17.88 14.93 3.50
N SER A 30 -19.15 14.56 3.40
CA SER A 30 -20.15 15.30 2.62
C SER A 30 -20.37 16.75 3.06
N SER A 31 -20.03 17.09 4.31
CA SER A 31 -20.19 18.44 4.87
C SER A 31 -19.00 19.37 4.62
N LEU A 32 -17.96 18.92 3.92
CA LEU A 32 -16.76 19.71 3.67
C LEU A 32 -16.91 20.57 2.41
N ASP A 33 -16.18 21.68 2.38
CA ASP A 33 -16.15 22.58 1.23
C ASP A 33 -15.58 21.87 -0.02
N HIS A 34 -16.33 21.96 -1.13
CA HIS A 34 -16.00 21.37 -2.42
C HIS A 34 -14.92 22.16 -3.17
N GLU A 35 -14.67 23.42 -2.83
CA GLU A 35 -13.65 24.26 -3.46
C GLU A 35 -12.25 23.99 -2.88
N VAL A 36 -12.16 23.31 -1.74
CA VAL A 36 -10.89 23.02 -1.07
C VAL A 36 -10.37 21.64 -1.48
N MET A 37 -9.35 21.61 -2.35
CA MET A 37 -8.76 20.36 -2.88
C MET A 37 -8.28 19.39 -1.78
N LYS A 38 -7.79 19.92 -0.64
CA LYS A 38 -7.37 19.10 0.52
C LYS A 38 -8.50 18.28 1.14
N ASN A 39 -9.76 18.61 0.85
CA ASN A 39 -10.93 17.88 1.32
C ASN A 39 -11.18 16.60 0.51
N TYR A 40 -10.50 16.38 -0.61
CA TYR A 40 -10.65 15.19 -1.42
C TYR A 40 -9.62 14.12 -1.05
N ARG A 41 -10.00 12.85 -1.26
CA ARG A 41 -9.11 11.68 -1.29
C ARG A 41 -9.00 11.21 -2.73
N PRO A 42 -7.79 11.04 -3.28
CA PRO A 42 -7.64 10.41 -4.58
C PRO A 42 -7.95 8.91 -4.46
N VAL A 43 -8.90 8.40 -5.24
CA VAL A 43 -9.17 6.96 -5.35
C VAL A 43 -8.71 6.47 -6.71
N SER A 44 -7.67 5.64 -6.71
CA SER A 44 -7.10 5.09 -7.94
C SER A 44 -7.94 3.90 -8.45
N ASN A 45 -8.57 4.07 -9.60
CA ASN A 45 -9.21 3.00 -10.35
C ASN A 45 -8.24 2.44 -11.40
N ILE A 46 -7.69 1.27 -11.10
CA ILE A 46 -6.81 0.51 -11.99
C ILE A 46 -7.60 -0.55 -12.78
N ALA A 47 -7.05 -1.00 -13.90
CA ALA A 47 -7.65 -2.04 -14.72
C ALA A 47 -7.92 -3.32 -13.91
N PHE A 48 -9.03 -4.01 -14.20
CA PHE A 48 -9.38 -5.28 -13.53
C PHE A 48 -8.23 -6.30 -13.55
N MET A 49 -7.56 -6.41 -14.70
CA MET A 49 -6.39 -7.30 -14.85
C MET A 49 -5.21 -6.91 -13.94
N SER A 50 -5.02 -5.61 -13.67
CA SER A 50 -4.02 -5.11 -12.70
C SER A 50 -4.35 -5.63 -11.31
N LYS A 51 -5.61 -5.48 -10.88
CA LYS A 51 -6.09 -5.94 -9.57
C LYS A 51 -5.89 -7.45 -9.37
N VAL A 52 -6.19 -8.25 -10.39
CA VAL A 52 -6.01 -9.71 -10.34
C VAL A 52 -4.53 -10.07 -10.20
N LEU A 53 -3.65 -9.40 -10.94
CA LEU A 53 -2.22 -9.65 -10.89
C LEU A 53 -1.61 -9.22 -9.55
N GLU A 54 -1.97 -8.02 -9.06
CA GLU A 54 -1.58 -7.53 -7.73
C GLU A 54 -2.04 -8.47 -6.62
N LEU A 55 -3.29 -8.98 -6.69
CA LEU A 55 -3.81 -9.94 -5.73
C LEU A 55 -3.02 -11.26 -5.75
N ALA A 56 -2.66 -11.76 -6.93
CA ALA A 56 -1.88 -12.98 -7.06
C ALA A 56 -0.49 -12.84 -6.43
N VAL A 57 0.20 -11.72 -6.67
CA VAL A 57 1.52 -11.45 -6.07
C VAL A 57 1.40 -11.16 -4.57
N SER A 58 0.43 -10.37 -4.15
CA SER A 58 0.20 -10.04 -2.74
C SER A 58 -0.11 -11.27 -1.89
N THR A 59 -0.91 -12.20 -2.42
CA THR A 59 -1.19 -13.49 -1.76
C THR A 59 0.09 -14.30 -1.60
N ARG A 60 0.90 -14.44 -2.65
CA ARG A 60 2.16 -15.19 -2.60
C ARG A 60 3.16 -14.56 -1.64
N LEU A 61 3.28 -13.23 -1.66
CA LEU A 61 4.15 -12.47 -0.75
C LEU A 61 3.70 -12.68 0.70
N SER A 62 2.40 -12.58 0.97
CA SER A 62 1.85 -12.74 2.33
C SER A 62 2.12 -14.13 2.89
N SER A 63 2.01 -15.18 2.07
CA SER A 63 2.41 -16.54 2.43
C SER A 63 3.89 -16.64 2.73
N TYR A 64 4.75 -16.18 1.81
CA TYR A 64 6.20 -16.19 1.98
C TYR A 64 6.65 -15.51 3.28
N LEU A 65 6.11 -14.32 3.58
CA LEU A 65 6.42 -13.60 4.82
C LEU A 65 5.98 -14.37 6.08
N GLY A 66 4.88 -15.11 6.00
CA GLY A 66 4.41 -15.95 7.11
C GLY A 66 5.28 -17.19 7.30
N ASP A 67 5.64 -17.87 6.21
CA ASP A 67 6.40 -19.12 6.24
C ASP A 67 7.86 -18.92 6.70
N HIS A 68 8.39 -17.70 6.55
CA HIS A 68 9.77 -17.35 6.93
C HIS A 68 9.85 -16.47 8.18
N ASP A 69 8.75 -16.28 8.91
CA ASP A 69 8.67 -15.44 10.11
C ASP A 69 9.19 -13.99 9.90
N LEU A 70 8.91 -13.43 8.71
CA LEU A 70 9.33 -12.08 8.31
C LEU A 70 8.25 -11.02 8.58
N ARG A 71 7.23 -11.35 9.37
CA ARG A 71 6.14 -10.42 9.71
C ARG A 71 6.52 -9.61 10.94
N GLU A 72 6.22 -8.31 10.91
CA GLU A 72 6.39 -7.46 12.09
C GLU A 72 5.51 -7.97 13.24
N GLN A 73 6.13 -8.16 14.42
CA GLN A 73 5.50 -8.74 15.59
C GLN A 73 4.40 -7.81 16.11
N PHE A 74 4.65 -6.50 16.13
CA PHE A 74 3.76 -5.49 16.70
C PHE A 74 2.84 -4.83 15.67
N GLN A 75 2.84 -5.29 14.42
CA GLN A 75 1.92 -4.84 13.40
C GLN A 75 0.58 -5.57 13.51
N SER A 76 -0.50 -4.80 13.69
CA SER A 76 -1.88 -5.32 13.68
C SER A 76 -2.63 -5.01 12.39
N ALA A 77 -2.27 -3.95 11.67
CA ALA A 77 -2.90 -3.62 10.40
C ALA A 77 -2.43 -4.56 9.28
N TYR A 78 -3.32 -4.86 8.32
CA TYR A 78 -3.02 -5.68 7.14
C TYR A 78 -2.51 -7.11 7.45
N LYS A 79 -2.76 -7.62 8.66
CA LYS A 79 -2.34 -8.94 9.12
C LYS A 79 -3.57 -9.82 9.39
N PRO A 80 -3.62 -11.06 8.86
CA PRO A 80 -4.71 -11.99 9.18
C PRO A 80 -4.85 -12.20 10.68
N SER A 81 -6.07 -12.32 11.17
CA SER A 81 -6.39 -12.53 12.60
C SER A 81 -6.02 -11.37 13.55
N HIS A 82 -5.70 -10.19 13.02
CA HIS A 82 -5.53 -8.95 13.79
C HIS A 82 -6.61 -7.92 13.42
N SER A 83 -6.99 -7.10 14.38
CA SER A 83 -7.95 -6.00 14.24
C SER A 83 -7.50 -4.76 15.01
N THR A 84 -8.24 -3.65 14.84
CA THR A 84 -8.05 -2.44 15.65
C THR A 84 -8.28 -2.71 17.15
N GLU A 85 -9.17 -3.65 17.48
CA GLU A 85 -9.42 -4.07 18.86
C GLU A 85 -8.22 -4.82 19.44
N THR A 86 -7.60 -5.74 18.68
CA THR A 86 -6.40 -6.45 19.14
C THR A 86 -5.23 -5.48 19.40
N ALA A 87 -5.08 -4.45 18.56
CA ALA A 87 -4.08 -3.40 18.76
C ALA A 87 -4.35 -2.59 20.03
N LEU A 88 -5.61 -2.16 20.24
CA LEU A 88 -6.01 -1.41 21.42
C LEU A 88 -5.83 -2.23 22.70
N LEU A 89 -6.24 -3.49 22.69
CA LEU A 89 -6.09 -4.41 23.82
C LEU A 89 -4.62 -4.57 24.18
N ARG A 90 -3.73 -4.70 23.18
CA ARG A 90 -2.29 -4.83 23.43
C ARG A 90 -1.72 -3.58 24.11
N VAL A 91 -1.99 -2.39 23.56
CA VAL A 91 -1.53 -1.12 24.16
C VAL A 91 -2.07 -0.95 25.57
N LYS A 92 -3.36 -1.25 25.78
CA LYS A 92 -3.99 -1.17 27.10
C LYS A 92 -3.33 -2.13 28.10
N GLN A 93 -3.05 -3.37 27.68
CA GLN A 93 -2.40 -4.37 28.52
C GLN A 93 -1.00 -3.90 28.94
N ASP A 94 -0.20 -3.39 27.99
CA ASP A 94 1.15 -2.91 28.26
C ASP A 94 1.14 -1.73 29.26
N ILE A 95 0.17 -0.82 29.13
CA ILE A 95 -0.02 0.30 30.09
C ILE A 95 -0.39 -0.22 31.49
N LEU A 96 -1.39 -1.09 31.60
CA LEU A 96 -1.86 -1.59 32.89
C LEU A 96 -0.77 -2.37 33.63
N GLN A 97 0.01 -3.19 32.91
CA GLN A 97 1.11 -3.95 33.50
C GLN A 97 2.19 -3.05 34.13
N GLN A 98 2.51 -1.91 33.53
CA GLN A 98 3.49 -0.97 34.10
C GLN A 98 2.91 -0.21 35.29
N ILE A 99 1.63 0.15 35.26
CA ILE A 99 0.93 0.79 36.39
C ILE A 99 0.90 -0.14 37.61
N ASP A 100 0.61 -1.43 37.40
CA ASP A 100 0.61 -2.44 38.48
C ASP A 100 1.99 -2.57 39.14
N GLN A 101 3.06 -2.34 38.37
CA GLN A 101 4.44 -2.30 38.85
C GLN A 101 4.83 -0.95 39.48
N LYS A 102 3.87 -0.04 39.69
CA LYS A 102 4.07 1.32 40.21
C LYS A 102 5.04 2.16 39.38
N ARG A 103 5.10 1.91 38.06
CA ARG A 103 5.92 2.68 37.11
C ARG A 103 5.06 3.73 36.40
N GLY A 104 5.67 4.85 36.06
CA GLY A 104 5.05 5.83 35.15
C GLY A 104 5.07 5.33 33.70
N VAL A 105 4.06 5.72 32.93
CA VAL A 105 3.93 5.35 31.51
C VAL A 105 3.78 6.61 30.66
N LEU A 106 4.55 6.69 29.58
CA LEU A 106 4.43 7.72 28.55
C LEU A 106 4.04 7.04 27.24
N LEU A 107 2.90 7.43 26.66
CA LEU A 107 2.45 6.96 25.36
C LEU A 107 2.70 8.03 24.30
N VAL A 108 3.52 7.71 23.30
CA VAL A 108 3.79 8.57 22.14
C VAL A 108 3.00 8.02 20.95
N LEU A 109 2.16 8.87 20.36
CA LEU A 109 1.37 8.55 19.17
C LEU A 109 1.91 9.33 17.99
N LEU A 110 2.21 8.63 16.90
CA LEU A 110 2.75 9.21 15.67
C LEU A 110 1.78 8.92 14.52
N ASP A 111 1.54 9.93 13.69
CA ASP A 111 0.76 9.82 12.45
C ASP A 111 1.58 10.35 11.28
N LEU A 112 1.76 9.50 10.25
CA LEU A 112 2.54 9.84 9.07
C LEU A 112 1.64 10.49 8.03
N SER A 113 1.93 11.76 7.71
CA SER A 113 1.22 12.48 6.65
C SER A 113 1.51 11.85 5.29
N ALA A 114 0.45 11.55 4.54
CA ALA A 114 0.54 11.00 3.18
C ALA A 114 1.48 9.77 3.06
N ALA A 115 1.37 8.83 4.03
CA ALA A 115 2.31 7.73 4.19
C ALA A 115 2.57 6.89 2.92
N PHE A 116 1.55 6.68 2.07
CA PHE A 116 1.72 5.93 0.81
C PHE A 116 2.31 6.78 -0.32
N ASP A 117 2.04 8.08 -0.34
CA ASP A 117 2.52 9.00 -1.38
C ASP A 117 3.98 9.41 -1.15
N THR A 118 4.52 9.16 0.05
CA THR A 118 5.87 9.54 0.48
C THR A 118 6.88 8.39 0.49
N ILE A 119 6.50 7.22 -0.03
CA ILE A 119 7.39 6.06 -0.09
C ILE A 119 8.42 6.25 -1.19
N ASP A 120 9.69 6.35 -0.80
CA ASP A 120 10.82 6.28 -1.75
C ASP A 120 10.94 4.85 -2.31
N HIS A 121 10.76 4.73 -3.62
CA HIS A 121 10.79 3.43 -4.29
C HIS A 121 12.17 2.76 -4.25
N SER A 122 13.26 3.51 -4.22
CA SER A 122 14.62 2.95 -4.14
C SER A 122 14.88 2.35 -2.76
N ILE A 123 14.47 3.04 -1.70
CA ILE A 123 14.55 2.53 -0.32
C ILE A 123 13.67 1.30 -0.17
N LEU A 124 12.42 1.34 -0.66
CA LEU A 124 11.51 0.20 -0.62
C LEU A 124 12.14 -1.04 -1.29
N LEU A 125 12.63 -0.90 -2.53
CA LEU A 125 13.25 -2.00 -3.27
C LEU A 125 14.50 -2.53 -2.56
N SER A 126 15.32 -1.65 -2.00
CA SER A 126 16.48 -2.05 -1.19
C SER A 126 16.04 -2.90 0.01
N ARG A 127 15.01 -2.47 0.76
CA ARG A 127 14.51 -3.23 1.93
C ARG A 127 13.92 -4.57 1.54
N LEU A 128 13.13 -4.63 0.46
CA LEU A 128 12.61 -5.90 -0.06
C LEU A 128 13.74 -6.89 -0.34
N GLN A 129 14.86 -6.40 -0.87
CA GLN A 129 16.04 -7.23 -1.14
C GLN A 129 16.82 -7.63 0.11
N THR A 130 17.13 -6.68 1.00
CA THR A 130 18.08 -6.88 2.10
C THR A 130 17.43 -7.42 3.38
N GLU A 131 16.21 -6.97 3.69
CA GLU A 131 15.50 -7.32 4.93
C GLU A 131 14.53 -8.49 4.72
N TYR A 132 13.85 -8.52 3.56
CA TYR A 132 12.86 -9.56 3.24
C TYR A 132 13.38 -10.68 2.33
N GLY A 133 14.62 -10.55 1.83
CA GLY A 133 15.26 -11.57 1.01
C GLY A 133 14.65 -11.76 -0.38
N ILE A 134 13.84 -10.81 -0.87
CA ILE A 134 13.22 -10.86 -2.20
C ILE A 134 14.27 -10.52 -3.26
N LYS A 135 14.58 -11.49 -4.13
CA LYS A 135 15.68 -11.39 -5.10
C LYS A 135 15.23 -11.71 -6.52
N GLU A 136 16.13 -11.46 -7.46
CA GLU A 136 16.02 -11.89 -8.86
C GLU A 136 14.69 -11.49 -9.51
N THR A 137 13.99 -12.44 -10.13
CA THR A 137 12.74 -12.24 -10.86
C THR A 137 11.66 -11.58 -10.02
N ALA A 138 11.57 -11.89 -8.72
CA ALA A 138 10.59 -11.28 -7.84
C ALA A 138 10.90 -9.79 -7.59
N LEU A 139 12.16 -9.45 -7.35
CA LEU A 139 12.60 -8.07 -7.19
C LEU A 139 12.47 -7.26 -8.50
N GLN A 140 12.78 -7.89 -9.63
CA GLN A 140 12.54 -7.33 -10.96
C GLN A 140 11.05 -7.03 -11.17
N TRP A 141 10.16 -7.93 -10.73
CA TRP A 141 8.72 -7.72 -10.81
C TRP A 141 8.27 -6.51 -10.02
N PHE A 142 8.71 -6.35 -8.77
CA PHE A 142 8.39 -5.16 -7.96
C PHE A 142 8.95 -3.88 -8.58
N THR A 143 10.18 -3.93 -9.10
CA THR A 143 10.81 -2.81 -9.81
C THR A 143 9.98 -2.42 -11.03
N SER A 144 9.59 -3.39 -11.85
CA SER A 144 8.73 -3.17 -13.01
C SER A 144 7.33 -2.69 -12.63
N TYR A 145 6.78 -3.12 -11.50
CA TYR A 145 5.46 -2.71 -11.03
C TYR A 145 5.43 -1.24 -10.58
N LEU A 146 6.47 -0.80 -9.89
CA LEU A 146 6.59 0.55 -9.33
C LEU A 146 7.04 1.60 -10.37
N THR A 147 7.70 1.18 -11.45
CA THR A 147 8.27 2.08 -12.47
C THR A 147 7.34 2.31 -13.66
N GLY A 148 7.35 3.54 -14.19
CA GLY A 148 6.63 3.90 -15.41
C GLY A 148 5.10 3.92 -15.24
N ARG A 149 4.61 4.08 -14.01
CA ARG A 149 3.17 4.22 -13.74
C ARG A 149 2.69 5.60 -14.14
N SER A 150 1.45 5.68 -14.62
CA SER A 150 0.82 6.95 -14.96
C SER A 150 -0.62 7.00 -14.48
N SER A 151 -1.07 8.21 -14.17
CA SER A 151 -2.41 8.44 -13.65
C SER A 151 -3.08 9.60 -14.38
N ARG A 152 -4.41 9.51 -14.54
CA ARG A 152 -5.25 10.60 -15.08
C ARG A 152 -6.39 10.88 -14.12
N VAL A 153 -6.72 12.14 -13.88
CA VAL A 153 -7.82 12.53 -12.98
C VAL A 153 -9.13 12.59 -13.76
N SER A 154 -10.22 12.07 -13.20
CA SER A 154 -11.58 12.18 -13.74
C SER A 154 -12.55 12.63 -12.64
N PHE A 155 -13.34 13.65 -12.95
CA PHE A 155 -14.47 14.10 -12.14
C PHE A 155 -15.76 13.59 -12.80
N HIS A 156 -16.71 13.12 -11.98
CA HIS A 156 -17.98 12.52 -12.43
C HIS A 156 -18.61 13.27 -13.64
N ASP A 157 -18.78 12.55 -14.74
CA ASP A 157 -19.56 12.87 -15.95
C ASP A 157 -19.24 14.14 -16.76
N VAL A 158 -18.09 14.79 -16.52
CA VAL A 158 -17.54 15.77 -17.48
C VAL A 158 -16.31 15.15 -18.14
N HIS A 159 -16.25 15.19 -19.47
CA HIS A 159 -15.18 14.62 -20.29
C HIS A 159 -13.80 14.78 -19.64
N PRO A 160 -12.96 13.72 -19.64
CA PRO A 160 -11.69 13.72 -18.91
C PRO A 160 -10.81 14.86 -19.40
N THR A 161 -10.64 15.89 -18.57
CA THR A 161 -9.54 16.84 -18.72
C THR A 161 -8.27 16.09 -18.33
N CYS A 162 -7.44 15.80 -19.32
CA CYS A 162 -6.24 15.00 -19.15
C CYS A 162 -5.18 15.81 -18.37
N TRP A 163 -5.27 15.78 -17.05
CA TRP A 163 -4.16 16.16 -16.19
C TRP A 163 -3.27 14.93 -16.01
N ARG A 164 -2.15 14.87 -16.76
CA ARG A 164 -1.10 13.86 -16.57
C ARG A 164 -0.28 14.24 -15.35
N TYR A 165 -0.57 13.61 -14.21
CA TYR A 165 0.39 13.59 -13.12
C TYR A 165 1.47 12.56 -13.46
N HIS A 166 2.67 13.03 -13.76
CA HIS A 166 3.86 12.19 -13.71
C HIS A 166 4.23 12.05 -12.24
N GLN A 167 4.04 10.86 -11.66
CA GLN A 167 4.80 10.48 -10.47
C GLN A 167 6.26 10.46 -10.89
N THR A 168 6.98 11.52 -10.58
CA THR A 168 8.44 11.55 -10.63
C THR A 168 8.95 11.07 -9.27
N PRO A 169 10.14 10.43 -9.25
CA PRO A 169 10.53 9.41 -8.27
C PRO A 169 10.56 9.89 -6.82
#